data_AF-A0A9W4U269-F1
#
_entry.id   AF-A0A9W4U269-F1
#
_cell.length_a   1.000
_cell.length_b   1.000
_cell.length_c   1.000
_cell.angle_alpha   90.00
_cell.angle_beta   90.00
_cell.angle_gamma   90.00
#
_symmetry.space_group_name_H-M   'P 1'
#
loop_
_entity.id
_entity.type
_entity.pdbx_description
1 polymer ?
#
loop_
_entity_poly.entity_id
_entity_poly.type
_entity_poly.pdbx_seq_one_letter_code
_entity_poly.pdbx_strand_id
1 'polypeptide(L)'
;MFKPLLTAYLAELSNYLHRSQGLAPITKGDFFPLFWNAWKASFKKSTIFSSFSSTGISLPDPTSILNRFTHDKDSGHSSSSGLSDHDWRKMDRLVQLAVKDQGSQDAQKLR
;
A
#
# COMPACT_ATOMS: atom_id res chain seq x y z
N MET A 1 13.86 -10.33 7.56
CA MET A 1 12.65 -10.09 6.74
C MET A 1 12.96 -10.16 5.25
N PHE A 2 13.95 -9.41 4.76
CA PHE A 2 14.26 -9.34 3.33
C PHE A 2 14.69 -10.68 2.70
N LYS A 3 15.52 -11.47 3.38
CA LYS A 3 15.95 -12.78 2.86
C LYS A 3 14.78 -13.75 2.63
N PRO A 4 13.89 -14.01 3.61
CA PRO A 4 12.67 -14.80 3.38
C PRO A 4 11.78 -14.28 2.25
N LEU A 5 11.60 -12.96 2.14
CA LEU A 5 10.81 -12.34 1.07
C LEU A 5 11.45 -12.58 -0.30
N LEU A 6 12.76 -12.34 -0.42
CA LEU A 6 13.53 -12.57 -1.65
C LEU A 6 13.42 -14.04 -2.09
N THR A 7 13.62 -14.97 -1.17
CA THR A 7 13.51 -16.41 -1.46
C THR A 7 12.11 -16.78 -1.93
N ALA A 8 11.06 -16.29 -1.27
CA ALA A 8 9.68 -16.54 -1.68
C ALA A 8 9.36 -15.91 -3.05
N TYR A 9 9.84 -14.70 -3.30
CA TYR A 9 9.65 -14.02 -4.57
C TYR A 9 10.35 -14.73 -5.74
N LEU A 10 11.60 -15.17 -5.54
CA LEU A 10 12.32 -15.96 -6.55
C LEU A 10 11.61 -17.29 -6.84
N ALA A 11 10.99 -17.92 -5.85
CA ALA A 11 10.19 -19.12 -6.04
C ALA A 11 8.92 -18.84 -6.87
N GLU A 12 8.17 -17.78 -6.55
CA GLU A 12 7.00 -17.35 -7.34
C GLU A 12 7.40 -17.02 -8.79
N LEU A 13 8.50 -16.30 -8.97
CA LEU A 13 9.02 -15.94 -10.29
C LEU A 13 9.45 -17.17 -11.10
N SER A 14 10.15 -18.12 -10.47
CA SER A 14 10.57 -19.37 -11.11
C SER A 14 9.36 -20.20 -11.53
N ASN A 15 8.34 -20.28 -10.67
CA ASN A 15 7.09 -20.96 -10.98
C ASN A 15 6.34 -20.29 -12.14
N TYR A 16 6.31 -18.96 -12.19
CA TYR A 16 5.72 -18.21 -13.29
C TYR A 16 6.42 -18.52 -14.61
N LEU A 17 7.76 -18.42 -14.63
CA LEU A 17 8.57 -18.72 -15.82
C LEU A 17 8.42 -20.17 -16.27
N HIS A 18 8.34 -21.11 -15.33
CA HIS A 18 8.11 -22.52 -15.64
C HIS A 18 6.74 -22.74 -16.30
N ARG A 19 5.68 -22.13 -15.74
CA ARG A 19 4.31 -22.22 -16.29
C ARG A 19 4.18 -21.55 -17.65
N SER A 20 4.89 -20.44 -17.87
CA SER A 20 4.90 -19.74 -19.15
C SER A 20 5.88 -20.32 -20.16
N GLN A 21 6.69 -21.32 -19.76
CA GLN A 21 7.80 -21.86 -20.55
C GLN A 21 8.79 -20.77 -21.02
N GLY A 22 8.84 -19.62 -20.34
CA GLY A 22 9.62 -18.45 -20.75
C GLY A 22 9.08 -17.72 -22.00
N LEU A 23 7.91 -18.10 -22.51
CA LEU A 23 7.31 -17.48 -23.71
C LEU A 23 6.50 -16.23 -23.38
N ALA A 24 5.95 -16.14 -22.16
CA ALA A 24 5.26 -14.95 -21.71
C ALA A 24 6.27 -13.94 -21.12
N PRO A 25 6.34 -12.71 -21.64
CA PRO A 25 7.21 -11.68 -21.08
C PRO A 25 6.69 -11.24 -19.71
N ILE A 26 7.61 -11.00 -18.78
CA ILE A 26 7.27 -10.41 -17.49
C ILE A 26 7.05 -8.91 -17.68
N THR A 27 5.88 -8.43 -17.32
CA THR A 27 5.51 -7.02 -17.36
C THR A 27 5.51 -6.40 -15.97
N LYS A 28 5.43 -5.07 -15.90
CA LYS A 28 5.25 -4.36 -14.63
C LYS A 28 3.94 -4.78 -13.92
N GLY A 29 2.93 -5.21 -14.66
CA GLY A 29 1.66 -5.68 -14.10
C GLY A 29 1.79 -7.00 -13.32
N ASP A 30 2.73 -7.86 -13.73
CA ASP A 30 2.96 -9.15 -13.07
C ASP A 30 3.66 -9.03 -11.71
N PHE A 31 4.29 -7.87 -11.45
CA PHE A 31 5.00 -7.62 -10.19
C PHE A 31 4.08 -7.81 -8.98
N PHE A 32 2.91 -7.16 -8.96
CA PHE A 32 2.09 -7.13 -7.76
C PHE A 32 1.54 -8.50 -7.36
N PRO A 33 0.98 -9.32 -8.27
CA PRO A 33 0.55 -10.68 -7.93
C PRO A 33 1.69 -11.56 -7.38
N LEU A 34 2.87 -11.55 -8.02
CA LEU A 34 4.03 -12.33 -7.58
C LEU A 34 4.55 -11.84 -6.22
N PHE A 35 4.66 -10.51 -6.06
CA PHE A 35 5.05 -9.89 -4.81
C PHE A 35 4.07 -10.20 -3.68
N TRP A 36 2.76 -10.12 -3.93
CA TRP A 36 1.74 -10.33 -2.92
C TRP A 36 1.72 -11.78 -2.41
N ASN A 37 1.92 -12.75 -3.30
CA ASN A 37 2.05 -14.15 -2.91
C ASN A 37 3.32 -14.39 -2.08
N ALA A 38 4.45 -13.84 -2.52
CA ALA A 38 5.70 -13.90 -1.76
C ALA A 38 5.58 -13.24 -0.39
N TRP A 39 4.92 -12.06 -0.31
CA TRP A 39 4.67 -11.33 0.92
C TRP A 39 3.88 -12.17 1.92
N LYS A 40 2.75 -12.75 1.51
CA LYS A 40 1.95 -13.66 2.37
C LYS A 40 2.75 -14.87 2.84
N ALA A 41 3.65 -15.39 2.00
CA ALA A 41 4.49 -16.53 2.34
C ALA A 41 5.61 -16.17 3.34
N SER A 42 6.15 -14.95 3.28
CA SER A 42 7.32 -14.53 4.06
C SER A 42 6.98 -13.73 5.33
N PHE A 43 6.00 -12.83 5.28
CA PHE A 43 5.60 -11.96 6.41
C PHE A 43 4.68 -12.70 7.39
N LYS A 44 5.20 -13.78 7.97
CA LYS A 44 4.55 -14.55 9.02
C LYS A 44 5.04 -14.08 10.38
N LYS A 45 4.19 -14.23 11.41
CA LYS A 45 4.53 -13.89 12.81
C LYS A 45 5.90 -14.45 13.21
N SER A 46 6.14 -15.74 12.99
CA SER A 46 7.41 -16.40 13.31
C SER A 46 8.63 -15.76 12.61
N THR A 47 8.51 -15.49 11.31
CA THR A 47 9.59 -14.87 10.53
C THR A 47 9.87 -13.45 11.04
N ILE A 48 8.82 -12.69 11.37
CA ILE A 48 8.91 -11.31 11.91
C ILE A 48 9.68 -11.33 13.22
N PHE A 49 9.28 -12.18 14.18
CA PHE A 49 9.99 -12.36 15.45
C PHE A 49 11.45 -12.76 15.25
N SER A 50 11.72 -13.75 14.41
CA SER A 50 13.09 -14.19 14.09
C SER A 50 13.93 -13.06 13.50
N SER A 51 13.34 -12.20 12.69
CA SER A 51 14.06 -11.08 12.07
C SER A 51 14.47 -10.02 13.08
N PHE A 52 13.57 -9.65 14.00
CA PHE A 52 13.91 -8.72 15.08
C PHE A 52 15.00 -9.29 16.00
N SER A 53 14.87 -10.56 16.37
CA SER A 53 15.89 -11.26 17.17
C SER A 53 17.25 -11.30 16.47
N SER A 54 17.28 -11.58 15.15
CA SER A 54 18.53 -11.66 14.38
C SER A 54 19.23 -10.31 14.23
N THR A 55 18.46 -9.21 14.20
CA THR A 55 19.02 -7.85 14.14
C THR A 55 19.57 -7.37 15.48
N GLY A 56 19.45 -8.14 16.56
CA GLY A 56 19.83 -7.72 17.91
C GLY A 56 18.95 -6.59 18.48
N ILE A 57 17.88 -6.22 17.76
CA ILE A 57 16.93 -5.20 18.17
C ILE A 57 15.91 -5.89 19.06
N SER A 58 16.20 -5.93 20.36
CA SER A 58 15.19 -6.25 21.37
C SER A 58 14.31 -5.01 21.55
N LEU A 59 13.01 -5.11 21.26
CA LEU A 59 12.06 -4.07 21.64
C LEU A 59 11.70 -4.30 23.12
N PRO A 60 12.13 -3.43 24.05
CA PRO A 60 11.83 -3.60 25.48
C PRO A 60 10.33 -3.56 25.77
N ASP A 61 9.56 -2.88 24.91
CA ASP A 61 8.11 -2.88 24.90
C ASP A 61 7.58 -2.96 23.45
N PRO A 62 7.27 -4.17 22.95
CA PRO A 62 6.68 -4.32 21.63
C PRO A 62 5.24 -3.79 21.55
N THR A 63 4.55 -3.63 22.69
CA THR A 63 3.15 -3.20 22.71
C THR A 63 3.00 -1.71 22.40
N SER A 64 3.90 -0.84 22.88
CA SER A 64 3.91 0.59 22.50
C SER A 64 4.02 0.81 20.98
N ILE A 65 4.81 -0.01 20.28
CA ILE A 65 4.96 0.09 18.82
C ILE A 65 3.71 -0.40 18.12
N LEU A 66 3.15 -1.54 18.55
CA LEU A 66 1.93 -2.10 17.97
C LEU A 66 0.72 -1.18 18.20
N ASN A 67 0.65 -0.52 19.36
CA ASN A 67 -0.43 0.41 19.69
C ASN A 67 -0.53 1.60 18.71
N ARG A 68 0.58 2.00 18.09
CA ARG A 68 0.58 3.03 17.04
C ARG A 68 -0.15 2.62 15.76
N PHE A 69 -0.25 1.32 15.51
CA PHE A 69 -0.92 0.78 14.33
C PHE A 69 -2.32 0.23 14.63
N THR A 70 -2.70 0.16 15.91
CA THR A 70 -4.09 -0.15 16.32
C THR A 70 -4.96 1.09 16.44
N HIS A 71 -4.36 2.28 16.47
CA HIS A 71 -5.04 3.56 16.65
C HIS A 71 -5.51 4.15 15.32
N ASP A 72 -6.24 3.36 14.54
CA ASP A 72 -6.94 3.82 13.32
C ASP A 72 -8.33 3.20 13.25
N LYS A 73 -9.07 3.21 14.36
CA LYS A 73 -10.50 2.90 14.31
C LYS A 73 -11.46 3.84 14.99
N ASP A 74 -11.07 4.75 15.88
CA ASP A 74 -12.03 5.70 16.44
C ASP A 74 -11.35 7.02 16.81
N SER A 75 -12.05 8.12 16.54
CA SER A 75 -11.75 9.51 16.92
C SER A 75 -10.84 10.36 16.02
N GLY A 76 -10.79 10.09 14.72
CA GLY A 76 -10.83 11.22 13.80
C GLY A 76 -12.25 11.78 13.89
N HIS A 77 -12.42 13.04 14.26
CA HIS A 77 -13.66 13.76 14.00
C HIS A 77 -13.90 13.69 12.48
N SER A 78 -14.57 12.61 12.07
CA SER A 78 -15.24 12.52 10.81
C SER A 78 -16.38 13.52 10.95
N SER A 79 -16.09 14.79 10.64
CA SER A 79 -17.03 15.53 9.84
C SER A 79 -17.20 14.70 8.58
N SER A 80 -18.08 13.71 8.68
CA SER A 80 -18.67 13.01 7.57
C SER A 80 -19.35 14.11 6.76
N SER A 81 -18.60 14.75 5.87
CA SER A 81 -19.22 15.28 4.67
C SER A 81 -19.73 14.02 3.98
N GLY A 82 -21.05 13.81 4.08
CA GLY A 82 -21.74 12.63 3.57
C GLY A 82 -21.72 12.60 2.05
N LEU A 83 -20.52 12.50 1.48
CA LEU A 83 -20.26 12.40 0.06
C LEU A 83 -19.69 11.00 -0.17
N SER A 84 -20.58 10.12 -0.61
CA SER A 84 -20.24 8.78 -1.08
C SER A 84 -19.33 8.87 -2.30
N ASP A 85 -18.50 7.87 -2.57
CA ASP A 85 -17.68 7.80 -3.80
C ASP A 85 -18.51 7.94 -5.09
N HIS A 86 -19.82 7.73 -5.03
CA HIS A 86 -20.77 7.90 -6.12
C HIS A 86 -21.22 9.36 -6.34
N ASP A 87 -20.84 10.28 -5.45
CA ASP A 87 -21.18 11.70 -5.47
C ASP A 87 -20.14 12.57 -6.21
N TRP A 88 -19.42 12.01 -7.20
CA TRP A 88 -18.38 12.72 -7.94
C TRP A 88 -18.87 14.05 -8.55
N ARG A 89 -20.16 14.15 -8.91
CA ARG A 89 -20.77 15.39 -9.40
C ARG A 89 -20.90 16.49 -8.35
N LYS A 90 -21.00 16.13 -7.06
CA LYS A 90 -20.95 17.11 -5.96
C LYS A 90 -19.51 17.57 -5.73
N MET A 91 -18.54 16.66 -5.82
CA MET A 91 -17.11 17.00 -5.75
C MET A 91 -16.70 17.94 -6.90
N ASP A 92 -17.11 17.63 -8.13
CA ASP A 92 -16.82 18.46 -9.31
C ASP A 92 -17.38 19.89 -9.18
N ARG A 93 -18.61 20.03 -8.67
CA ARG A 93 -19.21 21.35 -8.40
C ARG A 93 -18.48 22.14 -7.33
N LEU A 94 -17.98 21.48 -6.29
CA LEU A 94 -17.17 22.14 -5.24
C LEU A 94 -15.82 22.61 -5.79
N VAL A 95 -15.16 21.80 -6.62
CA VAL A 95 -13.92 22.17 -7.31
C VAL A 95 -14.15 23.36 -8.25
N GLN A 96 -15.22 23.32 -9.05
CA GLN A 96 -15.59 24.41 -9.95
C GLN A 96 -15.89 25.70 -9.18
N LEU A 97 -16.62 25.63 -8.06
CA LEU A 97 -16.91 26.79 -7.21
C LEU A 97 -15.63 27.39 -6.62
N ALA A 98 -14.73 26.55 -6.07
CA ALA A 98 -13.46 27.01 -5.51
C ALA A 98 -12.54 27.64 -6.58
N VAL A 99 -12.48 27.06 -7.79
CA VAL A 99 -11.71 27.62 -8.92
C VAL A 99 -12.31 28.94 -9.40
N LYS A 100 -13.63 29.10 -9.34
CA LYS A 100 -14.31 30.34 -9.74
C LYS A 100 -14.10 31.46 -8.71
N ASP A 101 -14.03 31.11 -7.43
CA ASP A 101 -13.69 32.04 -6.34
C ASP A 101 -12.23 32.48 -6.41
N GLN A 102 -11.35 31.63 -6.95
CA GLN A 102 -9.93 31.89 -7.18
C GLN A 102 -9.63 32.44 -8.58
N GLY A 103 -10.62 33.10 -9.19
CA GLY A 103 -10.45 33.85 -10.42
C GLY A 103 -9.61 35.11 -10.20
N SER A 104 -8.29 35.00 -10.26
CA SER A 104 -7.50 36.16 -10.70
C SER A 104 -6.29 35.85 -11.58
N GLN A 105 -5.46 34.81 -11.37
CA GLN A 105 -4.30 34.62 -12.27
C GLN A 105 -3.85 33.17 -12.58
N ASP A 106 -4.21 32.15 -11.80
CA ASP A 106 -3.59 30.81 -11.97
C ASP A 106 -4.32 29.85 -12.92
N ALA A 107 -5.56 30.16 -13.32
CA ALA A 107 -6.34 29.31 -14.23
C ALA A 107 -5.85 29.33 -15.70
N GLN A 108 -4.88 30.19 -16.04
CA GLN A 108 -4.37 30.30 -17.41
C GLN A 108 -3.26 29.30 -17.76
N LYS A 109 -2.74 28.54 -16.79
CA LYS A 109 -1.66 27.55 -16.99
C LYS A 109 -2.13 26.13 -17.32
N LEU A 110 -3.44 25.91 -17.45
CA LEU A 110 -4.02 24.57 -17.69
C LEU A 110 -4.71 24.44 -19.06
N ARG A 111 -4.38 25.29 -20.03
CA ARG A 111 -4.83 25.12 -21.41
C ARG A 111 -3.74 24.51 -22.29
#